data_AF-A0A7Z2ZLV6-F1
#
_entry.id   AF-A0A7Z2ZLV6-F1
#
_cell.length_a   1.000
_cell.length_b   1.000
_cell.length_c   1.000
_cell.angle_alpha   90.00
_cell.angle_beta   90.00
_cell.angle_gamma   90.00
#
_symmetry.space_group_name_H-M   'P 1'
#
loop_
_entity.id
_entity.type
_entity.pdbx_description
1 polymer ?
#
loop_
_entity_poly.entity_id
_entity_poly.type
_entity_poly.pdbx_seq_one_letter_code
_entity_poly.pdbx_strand_id
1 'polypeptide(L)'
;MDNRAFYLERLGQEEGLVSLLLVANPFSYQPLIDGMDRLALIVTTVSNHDKETEHWIWRDARIQVRRVTPDKLERWIVNSPNRNVIYWLVQGEILIDRDNYLTNLRERLMEWSPLIREQKLLSEFSQFVRSYLQAKQDLRDGQVLDAYSNVLASLHYWAHIALVEEGMHPELTVWEQMRRVNPGIYKLFEELTTSGETLEQRVQLVLLACEFSMLNKMASSCSLLIRLIESRSESWAPSELLQHPDLAGLSLELSVLLQKLVSRGCIREVAKPSRYGLNGLLELRYTASLSK
;
A
#
# COMPACT_ATOMS: atom_id res chain seq x y z
N MET A 1 -29.92 -2.36 -21.21
CA MET A 1 -31.07 -2.33 -20.28
C MET A 1 -30.53 -2.08 -18.90
N ASP A 2 -31.24 -1.30 -18.10
CA ASP A 2 -30.80 -0.88 -16.77
C ASP A 2 -30.76 -2.08 -15.81
N ASN A 3 -29.56 -2.63 -15.61
CA ASN A 3 -29.32 -3.78 -14.74
C ASN A 3 -29.32 -3.41 -13.25
N ARG A 4 -29.46 -2.12 -12.90
CA ARG A 4 -29.45 -1.64 -11.51
C ARG A 4 -30.57 -2.26 -10.68
N ALA A 5 -31.77 -2.40 -11.26
CA ALA A 5 -32.91 -2.99 -10.56
C ALA A 5 -32.62 -4.41 -10.03
N PHE A 6 -31.91 -5.23 -10.81
CA PHE A 6 -31.50 -6.58 -10.37
C PHE A 6 -30.59 -6.53 -9.14
N TYR A 7 -29.60 -5.64 -9.14
CA TYR A 7 -28.69 -5.49 -7.99
C TYR A 7 -29.40 -4.92 -6.77
N LEU A 8 -30.27 -3.92 -6.96
CA LEU A 8 -31.06 -3.34 -5.87
C LEU A 8 -32.02 -4.34 -5.23
N GLU A 9 -32.70 -5.15 -6.04
CA GLU A 9 -33.63 -6.17 -5.55
C GLU A 9 -32.91 -7.30 -4.81
N ARG A 10 -31.76 -7.76 -5.33
CA ARG A 10 -31.05 -8.92 -4.79
C ARG A 10 -30.09 -8.60 -3.66
N LEU A 11 -29.40 -7.46 -3.73
CA LEU A 11 -28.35 -7.07 -2.78
C LEU A 11 -28.77 -5.92 -1.87
N GLY A 12 -29.77 -5.12 -2.27
CA GLY A 12 -30.20 -3.95 -1.50
C GLY A 12 -30.94 -4.26 -0.20
N GLN A 13 -31.34 -5.53 -0.01
CA GLN A 13 -32.04 -6.01 1.19
C GLN A 13 -31.13 -6.80 2.14
N GLU A 14 -29.81 -6.80 1.90
CA GLU A 14 -28.89 -7.51 2.78
C GLU A 14 -28.86 -6.89 4.18
N GLU A 15 -28.81 -7.75 5.20
CA GLU A 15 -28.70 -7.34 6.59
C GLU A 15 -27.39 -6.58 6.82
N GLY A 16 -27.47 -5.48 7.56
CA GLY A 16 -26.32 -4.63 7.85
C GLY A 16 -25.75 -3.88 6.66
N LEU A 17 -26.42 -3.89 5.48
CA LEU A 17 -26.00 -3.13 4.31
C LEU A 17 -25.78 -1.66 4.67
N VAL A 18 -24.57 -1.17 4.43
CA VAL A 18 -24.21 0.26 4.53
C VAL A 18 -24.26 0.86 3.13
N SER A 19 -23.55 0.25 2.18
CA SER A 19 -23.47 0.77 0.81
C SER A 19 -23.33 -0.34 -0.23
N LEU A 20 -23.79 -0.07 -1.44
CA LEU A 20 -23.65 -0.94 -2.62
C LEU A 20 -23.05 -0.14 -3.77
N LEU A 21 -21.92 -0.62 -4.27
CA LEU A 21 -21.17 -0.02 -5.38
C LEU A 21 -21.09 -1.02 -6.53
N LEU A 22 -21.36 -0.56 -7.74
CA LEU A 22 -21.26 -1.36 -8.97
C LEU A 22 -20.11 -0.84 -9.83
N VAL A 23 -19.15 -1.69 -10.14
CA VAL A 23 -18.09 -1.40 -11.10
C VAL A 23 -18.37 -2.20 -12.36
N ALA A 24 -18.54 -1.51 -13.48
CA ALA A 24 -18.62 -2.13 -14.78
C ALA A 24 -17.21 -2.20 -15.40
N ASN A 25 -16.86 -3.35 -15.95
CA ASN A 25 -15.69 -3.47 -16.80
C ASN A 25 -16.15 -3.58 -18.25
N PRO A 26 -16.09 -2.51 -19.05
CA PRO A 26 -16.51 -2.56 -20.46
C PRO A 26 -15.59 -3.44 -21.32
N PHE A 27 -14.45 -3.92 -20.79
CA PHE A 27 -13.48 -4.73 -21.52
C PHE A 27 -13.14 -6.01 -20.74
N SER A 28 -13.71 -7.14 -21.18
CA SER A 28 -13.70 -8.48 -20.56
C SER A 28 -12.33 -9.13 -20.29
N TYR A 29 -11.22 -8.44 -20.58
CA TYR A 29 -9.85 -8.95 -20.41
C TYR A 29 -8.95 -8.06 -19.54
N GLN A 30 -9.50 -7.01 -18.91
CA GLN A 30 -8.73 -6.21 -17.95
C GLN A 30 -8.66 -6.90 -16.57
N PRO A 31 -7.48 -6.98 -15.92
CA PRO A 31 -7.31 -7.55 -14.58
C PRO A 31 -7.94 -6.69 -13.47
N LEU A 32 -8.72 -5.66 -13.83
CA LEU A 32 -9.33 -4.73 -12.90
C LEU A 32 -10.34 -5.41 -11.95
N ILE A 33 -11.05 -6.42 -12.45
CA ILE A 33 -11.99 -7.23 -11.68
C ILE A 33 -11.79 -8.72 -11.99
N ASP A 34 -10.52 -9.15 -12.13
CA ASP A 34 -10.14 -10.56 -12.24
C ASP A 34 -10.85 -11.34 -13.37
N GLY A 35 -11.08 -10.69 -14.53
CA GLY A 35 -11.75 -11.31 -15.68
C GLY A 35 -13.28 -11.43 -15.56
N MET A 36 -13.86 -10.73 -14.59
CA MET A 36 -15.31 -10.54 -14.46
C MET A 36 -15.77 -9.39 -15.37
N ASP A 37 -17.05 -9.39 -15.73
CA ASP A 37 -17.67 -8.30 -16.48
C ASP A 37 -18.15 -7.19 -15.53
N ARG A 38 -18.49 -7.56 -14.29
CA ARG A 38 -18.99 -6.64 -13.26
C ARG A 38 -18.53 -7.04 -11.85
N LEU A 39 -18.34 -6.03 -11.00
CA LEU A 39 -18.14 -6.18 -9.57
C LEU A 39 -19.25 -5.45 -8.80
N ALA A 40 -19.92 -6.15 -7.90
CA ALA A 40 -20.78 -5.57 -6.87
C ALA A 40 -20.03 -5.59 -5.54
N LEU A 41 -19.60 -4.42 -5.06
CA LEU A 41 -18.97 -4.25 -3.76
C LEU A 41 -20.03 -3.80 -2.75
N ILE A 42 -20.21 -4.61 -1.72
CA ILE A 42 -21.13 -4.39 -0.61
C ILE A 42 -20.32 -4.03 0.62
N VAL A 43 -20.58 -2.85 1.17
CA VAL A 43 -20.10 -2.46 2.50
C VAL A 43 -21.19 -2.83 3.50
N THR A 44 -20.86 -3.65 4.50
CA THR A 44 -21.83 -4.13 5.50
C THR A 44 -21.22 -4.12 6.89
N THR A 45 -22.05 -3.90 7.91
CA THR A 45 -21.66 -4.03 9.33
C THR A 45 -21.58 -5.48 9.78
N VAL A 46 -22.12 -6.42 9.00
CA VAL A 46 -22.13 -7.85 9.31
C VAL A 46 -20.94 -8.54 8.63
N SER A 47 -20.03 -9.10 9.43
CA SER A 47 -18.93 -9.92 8.91
C SER A 47 -19.40 -11.38 8.78
N ASN A 48 -19.43 -11.89 7.55
CA ASN A 48 -19.66 -13.31 7.28
C ASN A 48 -18.58 -13.83 6.33
N HIS A 49 -17.64 -14.59 6.88
CA HIS A 49 -16.51 -15.13 6.13
C HIS A 49 -16.93 -16.05 4.98
N ASP A 50 -18.02 -16.81 5.14
CA ASP A 50 -18.51 -17.74 4.12
C ASP A 50 -19.15 -17.04 2.92
N LYS A 51 -19.46 -15.74 3.04
CA LYS A 51 -20.09 -14.92 1.99
C LYS A 51 -19.24 -13.74 1.55
N GLU A 52 -17.95 -13.74 1.89
CA GLU A 52 -17.07 -12.60 1.60
C GLU A 52 -16.90 -12.38 0.09
N THR A 53 -16.85 -13.45 -0.70
CA THR A 53 -16.79 -13.39 -2.17
C THR A 53 -17.70 -14.46 -2.78
N GLU A 54 -18.53 -14.05 -3.73
CA GLU A 54 -19.34 -14.94 -4.56
C GLU A 54 -19.14 -14.61 -6.04
N HIS A 55 -19.28 -15.62 -6.90
CA HIS A 55 -19.26 -15.45 -8.35
C HIS A 55 -20.60 -15.89 -8.94
N TRP A 56 -21.22 -15.00 -9.69
CA TRP A 56 -22.51 -15.22 -10.32
C TRP A 56 -22.38 -15.11 -11.85
N ILE A 57 -23.31 -15.75 -12.55
CA ILE A 57 -23.54 -15.51 -13.97
C ILE A 57 -24.99 -15.07 -14.12
N TRP A 58 -25.21 -13.94 -14.78
CA TRP A 58 -26.55 -13.46 -15.09
C TRP A 58 -26.56 -12.79 -16.47
N ARG A 59 -27.41 -13.31 -17.37
CA ARG A 59 -27.52 -12.83 -18.77
C ARG A 59 -26.15 -12.75 -19.45
N ASP A 60 -25.39 -13.84 -19.33
CA ASP A 60 -24.02 -14.02 -19.84
C ASP A 60 -22.94 -13.09 -19.24
N ALA A 61 -23.31 -12.19 -18.32
CA ALA A 61 -22.34 -11.40 -17.56
C ALA A 61 -21.85 -12.17 -16.34
N ARG A 62 -20.53 -12.28 -16.20
CA ARG A 62 -19.83 -12.76 -15.00
C ARG A 62 -19.76 -11.63 -13.98
N ILE A 63 -20.27 -11.90 -12.79
CA ILE A 63 -20.40 -10.91 -11.72
C ILE A 63 -19.65 -11.44 -10.50
N GLN A 64 -18.71 -10.65 -9.97
CA GLN A 64 -18.18 -10.88 -8.64
C GLN A 64 -18.96 -10.04 -7.63
N VAL A 65 -19.44 -10.68 -6.56
CA VAL A 65 -20.01 -9.99 -5.41
C VAL A 65 -19.00 -10.08 -4.27
N ARG A 66 -18.61 -8.93 -3.73
CA ARG A 66 -17.68 -8.85 -2.59
C ARG A 66 -18.34 -8.12 -1.43
N ARG A 67 -18.23 -8.69 -0.24
CA ARG A 67 -18.72 -8.09 1.01
C ARG A 67 -17.56 -7.72 1.90
N VAL A 68 -17.58 -6.51 2.44
CA VAL A 68 -16.49 -5.99 3.25
C VAL A 68 -17.04 -5.11 4.38
N THR A 69 -16.39 -5.14 5.54
CA THR A 69 -16.69 -4.18 6.61
C THR A 69 -15.97 -2.85 6.36
N PRO A 70 -16.46 -1.72 6.90
CA PRO A 70 -15.78 -0.43 6.79
C PRO A 70 -14.28 -0.50 7.13
N ASP A 71 -13.93 -1.11 8.27
CA ASP A 71 -12.53 -1.26 8.71
C ASP A 71 -11.66 -2.08 7.75
N LYS A 72 -12.26 -3.08 7.07
CA LYS A 72 -11.54 -3.91 6.11
C LYS A 72 -11.37 -3.19 4.77
N LEU A 73 -12.36 -2.40 4.35
CA LEU A 73 -12.27 -1.57 3.16
C LEU A 73 -11.22 -0.46 3.33
N GLU A 74 -11.19 0.20 4.48
CA GLU A 74 -10.16 1.20 4.78
C GLU A 74 -8.74 0.57 4.76
N ARG A 75 -8.57 -0.62 5.34
CA ARG A 75 -7.29 -1.35 5.22
C ARG A 75 -6.95 -1.72 3.76
N TRP A 76 -7.91 -2.02 2.90
CA TRP A 76 -7.65 -2.28 1.49
C TRP A 76 -7.17 -1.05 0.73
N ILE A 77 -7.67 0.14 1.08
CA ILE A 77 -7.23 1.40 0.48
C ILE A 77 -5.73 1.63 0.77
N VAL A 78 -5.32 1.37 2.01
CA VAL A 78 -3.93 1.66 2.41
C VAL A 78 -2.96 0.57 1.94
N ASN A 79 -3.38 -0.69 1.93
CA ASN A 79 -2.52 -1.80 1.56
C ASN A 79 -2.38 -1.99 0.04
N SER A 80 -1.15 -2.23 -0.41
CA SER A 80 -0.81 -2.33 -1.84
C SER A 80 -1.26 -3.57 -2.64
N PRO A 81 -1.76 -4.71 -2.09
CA PRO A 81 -2.05 -5.88 -2.93
C PRO A 81 -3.36 -5.77 -3.74
N ASN A 82 -4.28 -4.85 -3.40
CA ASN A 82 -5.54 -4.66 -4.13
C ASN A 82 -5.61 -3.27 -4.77
N ARG A 83 -4.68 -2.95 -5.67
CA ARG A 83 -4.60 -1.65 -6.38
C ARG A 83 -5.89 -1.26 -7.11
N ASN A 84 -6.72 -2.25 -7.45
CA ASN A 84 -8.00 -2.06 -8.08
C ASN A 84 -9.05 -1.39 -7.16
N VAL A 85 -8.90 -1.46 -5.83
CA VAL A 85 -9.91 -0.95 -4.88
C VAL A 85 -10.10 0.56 -4.99
N ILE A 86 -9.02 1.33 -5.13
CA ILE A 86 -9.13 2.78 -5.31
C ILE A 86 -9.88 3.08 -6.62
N TYR A 87 -9.53 2.37 -7.70
CA TYR A 87 -10.24 2.51 -8.97
C TYR A 87 -11.73 2.19 -8.80
N TRP A 88 -12.08 1.10 -8.12
CA TRP A 88 -13.48 0.73 -7.87
C TRP A 88 -14.22 1.84 -7.15
N LEU A 89 -13.65 2.37 -6.06
CA LEU A 89 -14.29 3.40 -5.24
C LEU A 89 -14.46 4.73 -5.99
N VAL A 90 -13.50 5.11 -6.83
CA VAL A 90 -13.54 6.35 -7.59
C VAL A 90 -14.44 6.25 -8.83
N GLN A 91 -14.34 5.16 -9.59
CA GLN A 91 -15.01 5.00 -10.89
C GLN A 91 -16.35 4.23 -10.81
N GLY A 92 -16.58 3.49 -9.74
CA GLY A 92 -17.79 2.70 -9.56
C GLY A 92 -19.04 3.56 -9.37
N GLU A 93 -20.17 3.04 -9.80
CA GLU A 93 -21.47 3.64 -9.58
C GLU A 93 -22.01 3.26 -8.20
N ILE A 94 -22.33 4.26 -7.37
CA ILE A 94 -22.95 4.02 -6.06
C ILE A 94 -24.46 3.82 -6.27
N LEU A 95 -24.96 2.63 -5.94
CA LEU A 95 -26.39 2.29 -6.06
C LEU A 95 -27.15 2.51 -4.74
N ILE A 96 -26.50 2.25 -3.61
CA ILE A 96 -27.04 2.48 -2.25
C ILE A 96 -25.92 3.07 -1.42
N ASP A 97 -26.23 4.10 -0.64
CA ASP A 97 -25.29 4.70 0.30
C ASP A 97 -26.02 5.23 1.53
N ARG A 98 -26.02 4.45 2.62
CA ARG A 98 -26.57 4.89 3.89
C ARG A 98 -25.58 5.82 4.56
N ASP A 99 -26.08 6.92 5.10
CA ASP A 99 -25.29 7.96 5.78
C ASP A 99 -24.15 8.54 4.93
N ASN A 100 -24.26 8.44 3.60
CA ASN A 100 -23.25 8.89 2.63
C ASN A 100 -21.87 8.27 2.86
N TYR A 101 -21.77 7.04 3.38
CA TYR A 101 -20.48 6.42 3.72
C TYR A 101 -19.51 6.36 2.52
N LEU A 102 -19.93 5.78 1.38
CA LEU A 102 -19.07 5.66 0.20
C LEU A 102 -18.85 7.01 -0.49
N THR A 103 -19.84 7.90 -0.44
CA THR A 103 -19.71 9.27 -0.96
C THR A 103 -18.63 10.03 -0.18
N ASN A 104 -18.72 10.05 1.15
CA ASN A 104 -17.72 10.68 2.02
C ASN A 104 -16.35 9.99 1.90
N LEU A 105 -16.32 8.65 1.76
CA LEU A 105 -15.07 7.92 1.54
C LEU A 105 -14.45 8.29 0.19
N ARG A 106 -15.25 8.42 -0.87
CA ARG A 106 -14.80 8.88 -2.19
C ARG A 106 -14.27 10.31 -2.12
N GLU A 107 -14.96 11.20 -1.42
CA GLU A 107 -14.49 12.57 -1.18
C GLU A 107 -13.15 12.57 -0.43
N ARG A 108 -13.03 11.84 0.69
CA ARG A 108 -11.77 11.65 1.42
C ARG A 108 -10.64 11.08 0.55
N LEU A 109 -10.98 10.17 -0.36
CA LEU A 109 -10.04 9.61 -1.34
C LEU A 109 -9.65 10.65 -2.39
N MET A 110 -10.57 11.50 -2.83
CA MET A 110 -10.25 12.62 -3.73
C MET A 110 -9.46 13.73 -3.00
N GLU A 111 -9.67 13.90 -1.70
CA GLU A 111 -9.04 14.92 -0.86
C GLU A 111 -7.74 14.48 -0.18
N TRP A 112 -7.35 13.20 -0.27
CA TRP A 112 -6.11 12.67 0.31
C TRP A 112 -5.92 13.06 1.78
N SER A 113 -6.72 12.47 2.69
CA SER A 113 -6.56 12.80 4.10
C SER A 113 -5.08 12.64 4.54
N PRO A 114 -4.54 13.57 5.36
CA PRO A 114 -3.12 13.55 5.70
C PRO A 114 -2.64 12.21 6.27
N LEU A 115 -3.47 11.56 7.10
CA LEU A 115 -3.16 10.26 7.67
C LEU A 115 -3.07 9.15 6.62
N ILE A 116 -4.03 9.06 5.69
CA ILE A 116 -4.03 8.03 4.62
C ILE A 116 -2.78 8.21 3.76
N ARG A 117 -2.44 9.46 3.43
CA ARG A 117 -1.24 9.79 2.67
C ARG A 117 0.03 9.33 3.38
N GLU A 118 0.16 9.62 4.68
CA GLU A 118 1.33 9.20 5.46
C GLU A 118 1.42 7.69 5.63
N GLN A 119 0.30 7.00 5.83
CA GLN A 119 0.28 5.54 5.88
C GLN A 119 0.68 4.93 4.54
N LYS A 120 0.22 5.52 3.42
CA LYS A 120 0.59 5.12 2.07
C LYS A 120 2.08 5.34 1.81
N LEU A 121 2.62 6.51 2.17
CA LEU A 121 4.07 6.79 2.09
C LEU A 121 4.87 5.76 2.88
N LEU A 122 4.47 5.49 4.13
CA LEU A 122 5.15 4.53 5.00
C LEU A 122 5.13 3.12 4.40
N SER A 123 3.99 2.68 3.86
CA SER A 123 3.85 1.35 3.26
C SER A 123 4.67 1.22 1.97
N GLU A 124 4.60 2.18 1.07
CA GLU A 124 5.38 2.15 -0.18
C GLU A 124 6.89 2.28 0.10
N PHE A 125 7.29 3.13 1.07
CA PHE A 125 8.69 3.24 1.48
C PHE A 125 9.21 1.96 2.13
N SER A 126 8.38 1.27 2.90
CA SER A 126 8.73 -0.04 3.45
C SER A 126 9.10 -1.04 2.34
N GLN A 127 8.27 -1.13 1.30
CA GLN A 127 8.50 -2.05 0.19
C GLN A 127 9.65 -1.60 -0.70
N PHE A 128 9.83 -0.29 -0.89
CA PHE A 128 10.98 0.30 -1.57
C PHE A 128 12.31 -0.09 -0.92
N VAL A 129 12.42 0.05 0.41
CA VAL A 129 13.62 -0.32 1.16
C VAL A 129 13.88 -1.83 1.08
N ARG A 130 12.84 -2.66 1.25
CA ARG A 130 12.98 -4.12 1.20
C ARG A 130 13.49 -4.61 -0.15
N SER A 131 12.84 -4.17 -1.23
CA SER A 131 13.23 -4.53 -2.60
C SER A 131 14.63 -3.99 -2.97
N TYR A 132 14.98 -2.78 -2.56
CA TYR A 132 16.33 -2.23 -2.72
C TYR A 132 17.39 -3.09 -2.03
N LEU A 133 17.16 -3.46 -0.76
CA LEU A 133 18.12 -4.27 -0.01
C LEU A 133 18.28 -5.66 -0.60
N GLN A 134 17.19 -6.28 -1.06
CA GLN A 134 17.24 -7.58 -1.73
C GLN A 134 18.02 -7.48 -3.04
N ALA A 135 17.73 -6.49 -3.89
CA ALA A 135 18.46 -6.27 -5.14
C ALA A 135 19.97 -6.05 -4.92
N LYS A 136 20.33 -5.30 -3.87
CA LYS A 136 21.74 -5.07 -3.49
C LYS A 136 22.42 -6.35 -3.04
N GLN A 137 21.71 -7.24 -2.33
CA GLN A 137 22.24 -8.52 -1.89
C GLN A 137 22.40 -9.49 -3.07
N ASP A 138 21.36 -9.65 -3.90
CA ASP A 138 21.38 -10.51 -5.08
C ASP A 138 22.53 -10.13 -6.03
N LEU A 139 22.75 -8.83 -6.24
CA LEU A 139 23.85 -8.34 -7.07
C LEU A 139 25.22 -8.71 -6.50
N ARG A 140 25.40 -8.61 -5.18
CA ARG A 140 26.65 -9.01 -4.50
C ARG A 140 26.91 -10.50 -4.61
N ASP A 141 25.84 -11.29 -4.61
CA ASP A 141 25.90 -12.75 -4.73
C ASP A 141 25.99 -13.23 -6.19
N GLY A 142 26.11 -12.30 -7.15
CA GLY A 142 26.21 -12.60 -8.58
C GLY A 142 24.88 -13.01 -9.23
N GLN A 143 23.76 -12.90 -8.52
CA GLN A 143 22.41 -13.24 -8.99
C GLN A 143 21.79 -12.06 -9.73
N VAL A 144 22.36 -11.70 -10.87
CA VAL A 144 22.02 -10.46 -11.60
C VAL A 144 20.56 -10.40 -12.06
N LEU A 145 19.95 -11.54 -12.40
CA LEU A 145 18.53 -11.60 -12.83
C LEU A 145 17.56 -11.34 -11.66
N ASP A 146 17.87 -11.85 -10.47
CA ASP A 146 17.09 -11.58 -9.25
C ASP A 146 17.28 -10.12 -8.82
N ALA A 147 18.52 -9.62 -8.91
CA ALA A 147 18.82 -8.22 -8.65
C ALA A 147 18.03 -7.28 -9.59
N TYR A 148 17.92 -7.64 -10.87
CA TYR A 148 17.10 -6.92 -11.84
C TYR A 148 15.62 -6.89 -11.45
N SER A 149 15.06 -8.04 -11.07
CA SER A 149 13.65 -8.15 -10.68
C SER A 149 13.35 -7.30 -9.44
N ASN A 150 14.24 -7.34 -8.44
CA ASN A 150 14.08 -6.58 -7.20
C ASN A 150 14.32 -5.08 -7.40
N VAL A 151 15.28 -4.67 -8.25
CA VAL A 151 15.51 -3.24 -8.51
C VAL A 151 14.37 -2.62 -9.32
N LEU A 152 13.76 -3.39 -10.23
CA LEU A 152 12.57 -2.98 -10.96
C LEU A 152 11.38 -2.75 -10.00
N ALA A 153 11.16 -3.67 -9.06
CA ALA A 153 10.16 -3.50 -8.01
C ALA A 153 10.45 -2.26 -7.15
N SER A 154 11.71 -2.03 -6.79
CA SER A 154 12.16 -0.86 -6.03
C SER A 154 11.85 0.46 -6.76
N LEU A 155 12.17 0.55 -8.06
CA LEU A 155 11.80 1.69 -8.89
C LEU A 155 10.29 1.94 -8.92
N HIS A 156 9.49 0.87 -8.97
CA HIS A 156 8.05 0.96 -8.98
C HIS A 156 7.49 1.56 -7.68
N TYR A 157 7.98 1.10 -6.52
CA TYR A 157 7.60 1.68 -5.23
C TYR A 157 8.09 3.13 -5.08
N TRP A 158 9.26 3.45 -5.61
CA TRP A 158 9.73 4.84 -5.63
C TRP A 158 8.85 5.76 -6.49
N ALA A 159 8.37 5.28 -7.64
CA ALA A 159 7.40 6.02 -8.44
C ALA A 159 6.10 6.29 -7.66
N HIS A 160 5.60 5.31 -6.92
CA HIS A 160 4.42 5.51 -6.05
C HIS A 160 4.68 6.59 -5.00
N ILE A 161 5.82 6.53 -4.30
CA ILE A 161 6.20 7.53 -3.30
C ILE A 161 6.21 8.93 -3.93
N ALA A 162 6.80 9.08 -5.12
CA ALA A 162 6.85 10.36 -5.81
C ALA A 162 5.46 10.91 -6.16
N LEU A 163 4.52 10.07 -6.61
CA LEU A 163 3.13 10.51 -6.82
C LEU A 163 2.47 10.93 -5.52
N VAL A 164 2.71 10.15 -4.46
CA VAL A 164 2.11 10.40 -3.15
C VAL A 164 2.65 11.70 -2.53
N GLU A 165 3.91 12.04 -2.76
CA GLU A 165 4.50 13.32 -2.37
C GLU A 165 3.93 14.53 -3.13
N GLU A 166 3.34 14.31 -4.30
CA GLU A 166 2.68 15.34 -5.10
C GLU A 166 1.15 15.34 -4.92
N GLY A 167 0.62 14.50 -4.01
CA GLY A 167 -0.82 14.40 -3.73
C GLY A 167 -1.61 13.62 -4.78
N MET A 168 -0.93 12.83 -5.61
CA MET A 168 -1.54 12.03 -6.68
C MET A 168 -1.63 10.55 -6.32
N HIS A 169 -2.73 9.92 -6.73
CA HIS A 169 -2.90 8.47 -6.67
C HIS A 169 -2.02 7.75 -7.68
N PRO A 170 -1.23 6.75 -7.25
CA PRO A 170 -0.62 5.80 -8.16
C PRO A 170 -1.69 5.03 -8.95
N GLU A 171 -1.72 5.24 -10.26
CA GLU A 171 -2.61 4.53 -11.16
C GLU A 171 -1.97 3.22 -11.67
N LEU A 172 -2.77 2.40 -12.36
CA LEU A 172 -2.27 1.18 -13.00
C LEU A 172 -1.17 1.48 -14.04
N THR A 173 -1.26 2.63 -14.72
CA THR A 173 -0.26 3.10 -15.70
C THR A 173 0.75 4.07 -15.09
N VAL A 174 1.30 3.73 -13.91
CA VAL A 174 2.22 4.58 -13.14
C VAL A 174 3.35 5.23 -13.96
N TRP A 175 3.90 4.54 -14.96
CA TRP A 175 5.00 5.05 -15.78
C TRP A 175 4.58 6.19 -16.71
N GLU A 176 3.32 6.22 -17.16
CA GLU A 176 2.76 7.34 -17.92
C GLU A 176 2.63 8.58 -17.04
N GLN A 177 2.22 8.40 -15.78
CA GLN A 177 2.19 9.47 -14.78
C GLN A 177 3.62 9.96 -14.50
N MET A 178 4.58 9.05 -14.30
CA MET A 178 5.99 9.40 -14.04
C MET A 178 6.63 10.23 -15.13
N ARG A 179 6.31 9.97 -16.40
CA ARG A 179 6.85 10.76 -17.51
C ARG A 179 6.51 12.26 -17.39
N ARG A 180 5.39 12.61 -16.73
CA ARG A 180 4.96 13.99 -16.48
C ARG A 180 5.43 14.52 -15.13
N VAL A 181 5.29 13.69 -14.08
CA VAL A 181 5.50 14.10 -12.69
C VAL A 181 6.98 14.11 -12.30
N ASN A 182 7.69 13.02 -12.61
CA ASN A 182 9.11 12.90 -12.31
C ASN A 182 9.84 12.20 -13.48
N PRO A 183 10.22 12.97 -14.53
CA PRO A 183 10.93 12.43 -15.67
C PRO A 183 12.26 11.76 -15.32
N GLY A 184 12.87 12.11 -14.18
CA GLY A 184 14.10 11.48 -13.70
C GLY A 184 13.91 10.01 -13.32
N ILE A 185 12.83 9.71 -12.56
CA ILE A 185 12.47 8.32 -12.22
C ILE A 185 12.10 7.53 -13.47
N TYR A 186 11.33 8.13 -14.39
CA TYR A 186 10.99 7.51 -15.67
C TYR A 186 12.25 7.16 -16.49
N LYS A 187 13.22 8.06 -16.57
CA LYS A 187 14.50 7.79 -17.25
C LYS A 187 15.28 6.64 -16.62
N LEU A 188 15.28 6.49 -15.30
CA LEU A 188 15.93 5.35 -14.66
C LEU A 188 15.31 4.01 -15.07
N PHE A 189 13.99 3.97 -15.27
CA PHE A 189 13.32 2.80 -15.83
C PHE A 189 13.72 2.55 -17.29
N GLU A 190 13.83 3.60 -18.11
CA GLU A 190 14.34 3.48 -19.48
C GLU A 190 15.79 2.96 -19.51
N GLU A 191 16.68 3.51 -18.69
CA GLU A 191 18.07 3.07 -18.58
C GLU A 191 18.17 1.60 -18.12
N LEU A 192 17.34 1.19 -17.17
CA LEU A 192 17.29 -0.20 -16.71
C LEU A 192 16.92 -1.18 -17.83
N THR A 193 16.02 -0.78 -18.72
CA THR A 193 15.37 -1.67 -19.69
C THR A 193 16.02 -1.63 -21.06
N THR A 194 16.43 -0.45 -21.53
CA THR A 194 16.77 -0.20 -22.94
C THR A 194 18.22 0.24 -23.15
N SER A 195 18.98 0.56 -22.10
CA SER A 195 20.38 0.93 -22.22
C SER A 195 21.23 -0.18 -22.85
N GLY A 196 22.25 0.23 -23.61
CA GLY A 196 23.21 -0.66 -24.27
C GLY A 196 24.28 -1.26 -23.35
N GLU A 197 24.31 -0.84 -22.08
CA GLU A 197 25.21 -1.38 -21.04
C GLU A 197 24.82 -2.81 -20.64
N THR A 198 25.74 -3.53 -19.97
CA THR A 198 25.43 -4.86 -19.43
C THR A 198 24.30 -4.78 -18.41
N LEU A 199 23.56 -5.89 -18.21
CA LEU A 199 22.49 -5.95 -17.22
C LEU A 199 22.99 -5.58 -15.81
N GLU A 200 24.19 -6.06 -15.44
CA GLU A 200 24.80 -5.76 -14.15
C GLU A 200 25.04 -4.25 -13.97
N GLN A 201 25.64 -3.58 -14.96
CA GLN A 201 25.87 -2.13 -14.91
C GLN A 201 24.56 -1.34 -14.84
N ARG A 202 23.54 -1.74 -15.59
CA ARG A 202 22.21 -1.11 -15.55
C ARG A 202 21.56 -1.23 -14.17
N VAL A 203 21.64 -2.42 -13.55
CA VAL A 203 21.17 -2.64 -12.17
C VAL A 203 21.97 -1.79 -11.17
N GLN A 204 23.30 -1.74 -11.30
CA GLN A 204 24.17 -0.91 -10.44
C GLN A 204 23.82 0.57 -10.49
N LEU A 205 23.60 1.11 -11.70
CA LEU A 205 23.21 2.50 -11.90
C LEU A 205 21.92 2.83 -11.15
N VAL A 206 20.89 2.01 -11.32
CA VAL A 206 19.60 2.23 -10.67
C VAL A 206 19.69 2.05 -9.16
N LEU A 207 20.45 1.06 -8.67
CA LEU A 207 20.69 0.86 -7.25
C LEU A 207 21.33 2.10 -6.59
N LEU A 208 22.26 2.77 -7.28
CA LEU A 208 22.86 4.00 -6.78
C LEU A 208 21.81 5.12 -6.62
N ALA A 209 20.93 5.28 -7.61
CA ALA A 209 19.84 6.25 -7.54
C ALA A 209 18.83 5.90 -6.44
N CYS A 210 18.48 4.62 -6.29
CA CYS A 210 17.61 4.14 -5.22
C CYS A 210 18.24 4.38 -3.83
N GLU A 211 19.55 4.15 -3.66
CA GLU A 211 20.26 4.40 -2.40
C GLU A 211 20.18 5.88 -2.01
N PHE A 212 20.47 6.77 -2.96
CA PHE A 212 20.37 8.22 -2.75
C PHE A 212 18.95 8.64 -2.37
N SER A 213 17.95 8.16 -3.11
CA SER A 213 16.54 8.47 -2.83
C SER A 213 16.10 7.96 -1.45
N MET A 214 16.43 6.71 -1.12
CA MET A 214 16.14 6.10 0.18
C MET A 214 16.69 6.95 1.32
N LEU A 215 17.95 7.39 1.23
CA LEU A 215 18.60 8.16 2.28
C LEU A 215 17.96 9.54 2.49
N ASN A 216 17.49 10.18 1.42
CA ASN A 216 16.90 11.51 1.47
C ASN A 216 15.43 11.50 1.88
N LYS A 217 14.68 10.46 1.53
CA LYS A 217 13.23 10.36 1.77
C LYS A 217 12.87 9.63 3.05
N MET A 218 13.84 9.03 3.76
CA MET A 218 13.56 8.19 4.92
C MET A 218 12.78 8.91 6.02
N ALA A 219 13.22 10.09 6.45
CA ALA A 219 12.57 10.80 7.54
C ALA A 219 11.16 11.27 7.17
N SER A 220 10.97 11.78 5.95
CA SER A 220 9.66 12.24 5.47
C SER A 220 8.69 11.08 5.25
N SER A 221 9.15 9.97 4.67
CA SER A 221 8.30 8.80 4.38
C SER A 221 7.94 8.01 5.64
N CYS A 222 8.80 8.05 6.66
CA CYS A 222 8.56 7.42 7.96
C CYS A 222 7.98 8.39 9.01
N SER A 223 7.50 9.57 8.62
CA SER A 223 7.04 10.62 9.55
C SER A 223 5.97 10.11 10.52
N LEU A 224 5.00 9.32 10.04
CA LEU A 224 3.98 8.68 10.87
C LEU A 224 4.61 7.81 11.95
N LEU A 225 5.50 6.89 11.57
CA LEU A 225 6.15 5.96 12.50
C LEU A 225 7.01 6.71 13.53
N ILE A 226 7.73 7.75 13.09
CA ILE A 226 8.54 8.60 13.98
C ILE A 226 7.63 9.30 14.99
N ARG A 227 6.57 9.99 14.55
CA ARG A 227 5.62 10.67 15.44
C ARG A 227 4.95 9.72 16.43
N LEU A 228 4.61 8.50 16.00
CA LEU A 228 4.03 7.49 16.89
C LEU A 228 5.01 7.08 17.99
N ILE A 229 6.28 6.88 17.64
CA ILE A 229 7.34 6.56 18.61
C ILE A 229 7.57 7.73 19.58
N GLU A 230 7.47 8.96 19.10
CA GLU A 230 7.61 10.20 19.88
C GLU A 230 6.36 10.55 20.70
N SER A 231 5.21 9.92 20.45
CA SER A 231 3.94 10.28 21.08
C SER A 231 3.88 10.02 22.58
N ARG A 232 4.79 9.20 23.13
CA ARG A 232 4.90 8.91 24.55
C ARG A 232 6.36 8.84 24.99
N SER A 233 6.61 9.11 26.27
CA SER A 233 7.94 9.02 26.89
C SER A 233 8.44 7.56 27.02
N GLU A 234 7.52 6.60 27.10
CA GLU A 234 7.85 5.19 27.22
C GLU A 234 8.29 4.56 25.88
N SER A 235 9.20 3.59 25.95
CA SER A 235 9.67 2.88 24.76
C SER A 235 8.65 1.88 24.22
N TRP A 236 8.54 1.81 22.91
CA TRP A 236 7.67 0.90 22.15
C TRP A 236 8.34 -0.43 21.85
N ALA A 237 7.61 -1.53 22.04
CA ALA A 237 7.96 -2.79 21.38
C ALA A 237 7.46 -2.80 19.93
N PRO A 238 8.13 -3.52 19.00
CA PRO A 238 7.64 -3.67 17.63
C PRO A 238 6.20 -4.21 17.55
N SER A 239 5.82 -5.14 18.42
CA SER A 239 4.47 -5.70 18.48
C SER A 239 3.41 -4.66 18.88
N GLU A 240 3.73 -3.76 19.80
CA GLU A 240 2.85 -2.66 20.21
C GLU A 240 2.63 -1.68 19.05
N LEU A 241 3.68 -1.39 18.28
CA LEU A 241 3.57 -0.53 17.09
C LEU A 241 2.67 -1.17 16.02
N LEU A 242 2.83 -2.47 15.73
CA LEU A 242 1.99 -3.16 14.75
C LEU A 242 0.51 -3.23 15.15
N GLN A 243 0.20 -3.12 16.44
CA GLN A 243 -1.16 -3.09 16.96
C GLN A 243 -1.74 -1.67 17.05
N HIS A 244 -0.91 -0.64 16.84
CA HIS A 244 -1.37 0.74 16.87
C HIS A 244 -2.43 0.98 15.78
N PRO A 245 -3.57 1.64 16.06
CA PRO A 245 -4.64 1.82 15.07
C PRO A 245 -4.16 2.40 13.73
N ASP A 246 -3.25 3.37 13.77
CA ASP A 246 -2.70 4.02 12.57
C ASP A 246 -1.71 3.14 11.77
N LEU A 247 -1.25 2.01 12.32
CA LEU A 247 -0.34 1.06 11.65
C LEU A 247 -0.98 -0.32 11.44
N ALA A 248 -2.09 -0.59 12.12
CA ALA A 248 -2.72 -1.89 12.15
C ALA A 248 -3.17 -2.32 10.74
N GLY A 249 -2.66 -3.48 10.34
CA GLY A 249 -2.95 -4.05 9.02
C GLY A 249 -2.14 -3.45 7.88
N LEU A 250 -1.25 -2.50 8.10
CA LEU A 250 -0.31 -2.06 7.06
C LEU A 250 0.72 -3.16 6.76
N SER A 251 0.99 -3.40 5.48
CA SER A 251 2.08 -4.26 5.05
C SER A 251 3.42 -3.54 5.25
N LEU A 252 4.04 -3.76 6.43
CA LEU A 252 5.28 -3.12 6.85
C LEU A 252 6.37 -4.12 7.21
N GLU A 253 7.57 -3.84 6.73
CA GLU A 253 8.83 -4.46 7.11
C GLU A 253 9.39 -3.70 8.32
N LEU A 254 8.62 -3.72 9.42
CA LEU A 254 8.83 -2.82 10.55
C LEU A 254 10.25 -2.92 11.13
N SER A 255 10.79 -4.13 11.27
CA SER A 255 12.15 -4.35 11.79
C SER A 255 13.22 -3.65 10.94
N VAL A 256 13.09 -3.71 9.61
CA VAL A 256 14.03 -3.07 8.68
C VAL A 256 13.94 -1.54 8.80
N LEU A 257 12.72 -1.01 8.86
CA LEU A 257 12.50 0.43 9.02
C LEU A 257 13.07 0.94 10.34
N LEU A 258 12.80 0.25 11.45
CA LEU A 258 13.31 0.63 12.77
C LEU A 258 14.84 0.64 12.80
N GLN A 259 15.49 -0.40 12.29
CA GLN A 259 16.96 -0.45 12.20
C GLN A 259 17.53 0.70 11.36
N LYS A 260 16.89 1.01 10.21
CA LYS A 260 17.32 2.12 9.36
C LYS A 260 17.16 3.48 10.05
N LEU A 261 16.02 3.71 10.71
CA LEU A 261 15.76 4.94 11.46
C LEU A 261 16.74 5.12 12.64
N VAL A 262 17.07 4.04 13.35
CA VAL A 262 18.11 4.06 14.40
C VAL A 262 19.47 4.40 13.80
N SER A 263 19.86 3.75 12.70
CA SER A 263 21.15 4.00 12.04
C SER A 263 21.31 5.45 11.55
N ARG A 264 20.20 6.14 11.28
CA ARG A 264 20.16 7.55 10.86
C ARG A 264 19.96 8.53 12.01
N GLY A 265 19.80 8.02 13.24
CA GLY A 265 19.57 8.84 14.43
C GLY A 265 18.19 9.50 14.46
N CYS A 266 17.20 8.99 13.71
CA CYS A 266 15.83 9.50 13.74
C CYS A 266 15.09 9.04 15.00
N ILE A 267 15.41 7.84 15.50
CA ILE A 267 14.87 7.26 16.73
C ILE A 267 16.00 6.57 17.49
N ARG A 268 15.75 6.17 18.73
CA ARG A 268 16.70 5.45 19.56
C ARG A 268 16.22 4.04 19.90
N GLU A 269 17.17 3.11 19.91
CA GLU A 269 16.97 1.75 20.42
C GLU A 269 17.40 1.66 21.89
N VAL A 270 16.61 0.97 22.71
CA VAL A 270 16.90 0.67 24.11
C VAL A 270 16.68 -0.80 24.39
N ALA A 271 17.61 -1.40 25.13
CA ALA A 271 17.50 -2.77 25.58
C ALA A 271 16.87 -2.81 26.99
N LYS A 272 15.78 -3.55 27.17
CA LYS A 272 15.12 -3.78 28.48
C LYS A 272 15.13 -5.26 28.84
N PRO A 273 15.15 -5.64 30.12
CA PRO A 273 14.99 -7.04 30.53
C PRO A 273 13.75 -7.66 29.91
N SER A 274 13.91 -8.83 29.29
CA SER A 274 12.81 -9.53 28.64
C SER A 274 11.77 -10.02 29.64
N ARG A 275 10.50 -10.00 29.23
CA ARG A 275 9.36 -10.53 30.02
C ARG A 275 9.41 -12.05 30.19
N TYR A 276 10.22 -12.75 29.39
CA TYR A 276 10.28 -14.22 29.38
C TYR A 276 11.20 -14.83 30.46
N GLY A 277 11.72 -14.03 31.40
CA GLY A 277 12.46 -14.53 32.57
C GLY A 277 13.78 -15.25 32.27
N LEU A 278 14.22 -15.26 31.02
CA LEU A 278 15.50 -15.81 30.61
C LEU A 278 16.63 -14.85 30.99
N ASN A 279 17.52 -15.28 31.88
CA ASN A 279 18.66 -14.48 32.33
C ASN A 279 19.50 -14.02 31.13
N GLY A 280 19.74 -12.71 31.04
CA GLY A 280 20.54 -12.10 29.97
C GLY A 280 19.76 -11.81 28.67
N LEU A 281 18.50 -12.24 28.54
CA LEU A 281 17.69 -11.90 27.38
C LEU A 281 17.17 -10.45 27.51
N LEU A 282 17.53 -9.62 26.54
CA LEU A 282 17.05 -8.24 26.44
C LEU A 282 16.06 -8.10 25.27
N GLU A 283 14.95 -7.43 25.52
CA GLU A 283 14.00 -6.98 24.51
C GLU A 283 14.44 -5.60 23.98
N LEU A 284 14.58 -5.50 22.65
CA LEU A 284 14.82 -4.21 21.99
C LEU A 284 13.51 -3.44 21.87
N ARG A 285 13.55 -2.18 22.29
CA ARG A 285 12.43 -1.25 22.25
C ARG A 285 12.88 0.08 21.68
N TYR A 286 11.94 0.87 21.16
CA TYR A 286 12.23 2.08 20.39
C TYR A 286 11.59 3.30 21.03
N THR A 287 12.30 4.42 21.03
CA THR A 287 11.85 5.67 21.68
C THR A 287 12.39 6.88 20.92
N ALA A 288 11.89 8.07 21.23
CA ALA A 288 12.32 9.32 20.62
C ALA A 288 13.84 9.48 20.67
N SER A 289 14.39 10.10 19.63
CA SER A 289 15.76 10.61 19.71
C SER A 289 15.83 11.70 20.77
N LEU A 290 16.92 11.77 21.53
CA LEU A 290 17.20 12.96 22.32
C LEU A 290 17.38 14.11 21.32
N SER A 291 16.68 15.23 21.52
CA SER A 291 16.81 16.43 20.69
C SER A 291 18.29 16.81 20.57
N LYS A 292 18.75 17.07 19.33
CA LYS A 292 20.02 17.77 19.10
C LYS A 292 19.90 19.24 19.50
#